data_AF-A0A1G8LDQ3-F1
#
_entry.id   AF-A0A1G8LDQ3-F1
#
_cell.length_a   1.000
_cell.length_b   1.000
_cell.length_c   1.000
_cell.angle_alpha   90.00
_cell.angle_beta   90.00
_cell.angle_gamma   90.00
#
_symmetry.space_group_name_H-M   'P 1'
#
loop_
_entity.id
_entity.type
_entity.pdbx_description
1 polymer ?
#
loop_
_entity_poly.entity_id
_entity_poly.type
_entity_poly.pdbx_seq_one_letter_code
_entity_poly.pdbx_strand_id
1 'polypeptide(L)'
;MGLFDKKKKEENIEVADTDVTTNVETGRRFSVIIDGITTMLDGNGSIITGQLTGKIVKGDKVFVCMPASKSIQCEVQAVEASADGKSSIVEEAEDTKVSLQLTLPDDAQIKKYAVVTNIEPQEKINPRVSIENPALSGIINGLTTYAQDNAFHGTVAYWASHAHFLTPIKMDQEPEVNEQGVSVIKKDTKIGFYMLKSTIKLAGTPEDQDNMVLPLFTDWDALRRWTGLADDGAKIHTQILSFQDVYAMLKRGNVYAGIAINPFNKVPCTLPIPYLDTIVSTPGYQAEFGPKEGAAQGNVQEQKIPAGQKILLGVPKECEENEAIRGKLVEYGQSHDEIKSISFLTKVEEETKAVRHLVVLEFPEGYEKEEMKVHMEAIYQEIRPLAHEIQAIEYALKGAIPAVDNVVNQHSDKMLIYTA
;
A
#
# COMPACT_ATOMS: atom_id res chain seq x y z
N MET A 1 -12.87 -54.55 -11.00
CA MET A 1 -14.09 -54.17 -10.25
C MET A 1 -13.75 -54.28 -8.78
N GLY A 2 -13.83 -53.30 -7.91
CA GLY A 2 -14.33 -51.94 -7.93
C GLY A 2 -14.39 -51.58 -6.44
N LEU A 3 -13.39 -50.84 -5.95
CA LEU A 3 -13.35 -50.30 -4.60
C LEU A 3 -12.72 -48.92 -4.73
N PHE A 4 -13.54 -47.88 -4.59
CA PHE A 4 -13.28 -46.66 -3.83
C PHE A 4 -14.41 -45.69 -4.15
N ASP A 5 -15.53 -45.94 -3.48
CA ASP A 5 -16.58 -44.96 -3.26
C ASP A 5 -16.16 -44.12 -2.05
N LYS A 6 -15.54 -42.97 -2.32
CA LYS A 6 -15.45 -41.85 -1.38
C LYS A 6 -15.61 -40.57 -2.19
N LYS A 7 -16.87 -40.16 -2.36
CA LYS A 7 -17.24 -38.77 -2.64
C LYS A 7 -16.42 -37.86 -1.72
N LYS A 8 -15.43 -37.16 -2.28
CA LYS A 8 -14.93 -35.93 -1.64
C LYS A 8 -16.14 -35.02 -1.54
N LYS A 9 -16.52 -34.66 -0.31
CA LYS A 9 -17.33 -33.46 -0.10
C LYS A 9 -16.51 -32.32 -0.70
N GLU A 10 -16.96 -31.82 -1.84
CA GLU A 10 -16.66 -30.46 -2.24
C GLU A 10 -17.20 -29.58 -1.12
N GLU A 11 -16.29 -29.07 -0.28
CA GLU A 11 -16.59 -27.87 0.48
C GLU A 11 -16.79 -26.78 -0.57
N ASN A 12 -18.05 -26.55 -0.94
CA ASN A 12 -18.47 -25.31 -1.55
C ASN A 12 -17.98 -24.22 -0.60
N ILE A 13 -16.88 -23.58 -0.97
CA ILE A 13 -16.53 -22.29 -0.42
C ILE A 13 -17.61 -21.38 -0.97
N GLU A 14 -18.68 -21.20 -0.18
CA GLU A 14 -19.50 -20.01 -0.29
C GLU A 14 -18.55 -18.85 -0.01
N VAL A 15 -17.94 -18.30 -1.07
CA VAL A 15 -17.52 -16.91 -1.05
C VAL A 15 -18.83 -16.17 -1.00
N ALA A 16 -19.34 -15.97 0.22
CA ALA A 16 -20.36 -14.97 0.45
C ALA A 16 -19.78 -13.70 -0.14
N ASP A 17 -20.33 -13.28 -1.28
CA ASP A 17 -20.23 -11.93 -1.83
C ASP A 17 -20.86 -11.06 -0.76
N THR A 18 -20.06 -10.85 0.30
CA THR A 18 -20.47 -10.09 1.45
C THR A 18 -20.47 -8.71 0.88
N ASP A 19 -21.65 -8.12 0.77
CA ASP A 19 -21.81 -6.71 0.95
C ASP A 19 -20.86 -6.33 2.10
N VAL A 20 -19.70 -5.75 1.76
CA VAL A 20 -18.58 -5.56 2.70
C VAL A 20 -18.95 -4.55 3.80
N THR A 21 -20.19 -4.09 3.78
CA THR A 21 -20.85 -3.26 4.79
C THR A 21 -21.27 -4.03 6.04
N THR A 22 -21.47 -5.36 6.02
CA THR A 22 -22.21 -6.03 7.12
C THR A 22 -21.36 -6.66 8.23
N ASN A 23 -20.09 -7.01 8.02
CA ASN A 23 -19.31 -7.83 8.98
C ASN A 23 -17.97 -7.23 9.44
N VAL A 24 -17.81 -5.90 9.41
CA VAL A 24 -16.66 -5.27 10.08
C VAL A 24 -17.03 -5.04 11.55
N GLU A 25 -16.19 -5.48 12.47
CA GLU A 25 -16.38 -5.31 13.91
C GLU A 25 -16.44 -3.80 14.23
N THR A 26 -17.65 -3.25 14.33
CA THR A 26 -17.92 -1.84 14.70
C THR A 26 -17.82 -1.67 16.22
N GLY A 27 -16.77 -2.24 16.81
CA GLY A 27 -16.51 -2.13 18.24
C GLY A 27 -16.34 -0.67 18.65
N ARG A 28 -16.37 -0.40 19.96
CA ARG A 28 -16.05 0.92 20.51
C ARG A 28 -14.62 1.30 20.11
N ARG A 29 -14.45 2.18 19.11
CA ARG A 29 -13.15 2.67 18.63
C ARG A 29 -12.77 3.96 19.37
N PHE A 30 -11.49 4.10 19.73
CA PHE A 30 -10.97 5.36 20.26
C PHE A 30 -9.50 5.57 19.91
N SER A 31 -9.08 6.83 20.04
CA SER A 31 -7.67 7.21 19.98
C SER A 31 -7.34 8.29 20.99
N VAL A 32 -6.13 8.27 21.54
CA VAL A 32 -5.58 9.35 22.37
C VAL A 32 -4.30 9.86 21.72
N ILE A 33 -4.23 11.16 21.43
CA ILE A 33 -2.99 11.82 20.99
C ILE A 33 -2.22 12.26 22.23
N ILE A 34 -1.02 11.72 22.41
CA ILE A 34 -0.17 12.03 23.56
C ILE A 34 0.42 13.43 23.41
N ASP A 35 0.12 14.32 24.35
CA ASP A 35 0.64 15.70 24.38
C ASP A 35 1.60 15.97 25.55
N GLY A 36 1.60 15.09 26.56
CA GLY A 36 2.45 15.18 27.75
C GLY A 36 2.74 13.82 28.36
N ILE A 37 3.92 13.71 28.99
CA ILE A 37 4.40 12.50 29.64
C ILE A 37 5.04 12.94 30.95
N THR A 38 4.58 12.39 32.07
CA THR A 38 5.09 12.70 33.41
C THR A 38 5.48 11.41 34.10
N THR A 39 6.72 11.31 34.59
CA THR A 39 7.17 10.17 35.37
C THR A 39 6.59 10.23 36.78
N MET A 40 6.17 9.08 37.33
CA MET A 40 5.71 9.02 38.71
C MET A 40 6.86 9.31 39.70
N LEU A 41 6.51 9.86 40.87
CA LEU A 41 7.49 10.30 41.88
C LEU A 41 8.34 9.16 42.47
N ASP A 42 7.81 7.94 42.46
CA ASP A 42 8.52 6.73 42.88
C ASP A 42 9.43 6.15 41.78
N GLY A 43 9.48 6.81 40.61
CA GLY A 43 10.26 6.39 39.44
C GLY A 43 9.66 5.21 38.67
N ASN A 44 8.56 4.63 39.15
CA ASN A 44 7.95 3.43 38.57
C ASN A 44 6.71 3.80 37.77
N GLY A 45 6.89 3.96 36.45
CA GLY A 45 5.82 4.20 35.50
C GLY A 45 5.68 5.65 35.06
N SER A 46 4.89 5.83 34.00
CA SER A 46 4.62 7.12 33.36
C SER A 46 3.13 7.38 33.31
N ILE A 47 2.74 8.59 33.66
CA ILE A 47 1.40 9.15 33.41
C ILE A 47 1.46 9.85 32.05
N ILE A 48 0.57 9.43 31.16
CA ILE A 48 0.48 9.94 29.80
C ILE A 48 -0.73 10.86 29.73
N THR A 49 -0.55 12.11 29.31
CA THR A 49 -1.68 13.02 29.06
C THR A 49 -1.93 13.15 27.57
N GLY A 50 -3.19 13.29 27.20
CA GLY A 50 -3.57 13.46 25.82
C GLY A 50 -5.03 13.80 25.59
N GLN A 51 -5.34 14.12 24.34
CA GLN A 51 -6.71 14.35 23.91
C GLN A 51 -7.33 13.03 23.43
N LEU A 52 -8.41 12.60 24.08
CA LEU A 52 -9.22 11.45 23.68
C LEU A 52 -10.20 11.84 22.57
N THR A 53 -10.37 10.94 21.61
CA THR A 53 -11.48 10.93 20.64
C THR A 53 -12.09 9.53 20.64
N GLY A 54 -13.41 9.45 20.81
CA GLY A 54 -14.12 8.22 21.15
C GLY A 54 -14.18 7.97 22.65
N LYS A 55 -14.52 6.74 23.03
CA LYS A 55 -14.74 6.35 24.43
C LYS A 55 -13.69 5.34 24.87
N ILE A 56 -13.02 5.60 25.99
CA ILE A 56 -12.03 4.73 26.64
C ILE A 56 -12.58 4.19 27.96
N VAL A 57 -12.23 2.95 28.31
CA VAL A 57 -12.61 2.31 29.56
C VAL A 57 -11.36 1.74 30.23
N LYS A 58 -11.31 1.79 31.55
CA LYS A 58 -10.25 1.11 32.33
C LYS A 58 -10.25 -0.40 32.03
N GLY A 59 -9.07 -0.98 31.92
CA GLY A 59 -8.86 -2.38 31.51
C GLY A 59 -8.83 -2.59 30.00
N ASP A 60 -8.98 -1.55 29.20
CA ASP A 60 -8.85 -1.66 27.74
C ASP A 60 -7.45 -2.12 27.34
N LYS A 61 -7.40 -3.12 26.45
CA LYS A 61 -6.18 -3.47 25.72
C LYS A 61 -5.98 -2.45 24.59
N VAL A 62 -4.79 -1.87 24.55
CA VAL A 62 -4.46 -0.79 23.63
C VAL A 62 -3.09 -1.01 23.00
N PHE A 63 -2.87 -0.29 21.91
CA PHE A 63 -1.61 -0.20 21.18
C PHE A 63 -1.12 1.24 21.24
N VAL A 64 0.13 1.42 21.66
CA VAL A 64 0.83 2.71 21.58
C VAL A 64 1.64 2.73 20.28
N CYS A 65 1.20 3.56 19.35
CA CYS A 65 1.78 3.69 18.01
C CYS A 65 2.74 4.86 17.97
N MET A 66 3.99 4.60 17.56
CA MET A 66 5.05 5.60 17.46
C MET A 66 5.73 5.52 16.10
N PRO A 67 6.10 6.66 15.49
CA PRO A 67 6.90 6.66 14.27
C PRO A 67 8.18 5.84 14.42
N ALA A 68 8.51 5.08 13.37
CA ALA A 68 9.69 4.24 13.24
C ALA A 68 9.91 3.22 14.38
N SER A 69 8.86 2.89 15.13
CA SER A 69 8.91 1.98 16.28
C SER A 69 7.78 0.97 16.19
N LYS A 70 8.04 -0.26 16.65
CA LYS A 70 6.98 -1.27 16.78
C LYS A 70 5.93 -0.80 17.79
N SER A 71 4.66 -1.03 17.50
CA SER A 71 3.59 -0.70 18.44
C SER A 71 3.73 -1.50 19.73
N ILE A 72 3.53 -0.83 20.86
CA ILE A 72 3.56 -1.47 22.19
C ILE A 72 2.13 -1.84 22.56
N GLN A 73 1.88 -3.13 22.75
CA GLN A 73 0.60 -3.60 23.29
C GLN A 73 0.62 -3.51 24.82
N CYS A 74 -0.37 -2.84 25.41
CA CYS A 74 -0.49 -2.68 26.87
C CYS A 74 -1.97 -2.55 27.28
N GLU A 75 -2.21 -2.32 28.58
CA GLU A 75 -3.53 -2.20 29.18
C GLU A 75 -3.67 -0.86 29.92
N VAL A 76 -4.86 -0.28 29.88
CA VAL A 76 -5.23 0.94 30.62
C VAL A 76 -5.50 0.60 32.09
N GLN A 77 -4.59 0.99 32.99
CA GLN A 77 -4.73 0.74 34.44
C GLN A 77 -5.62 1.77 35.15
N ALA A 78 -5.53 3.02 34.73
CA ALA A 78 -6.32 4.11 35.29
C ALA A 78 -6.59 5.18 34.22
N VAL A 79 -7.78 5.78 34.31
CA VAL A 79 -8.18 6.92 33.50
C VAL A 79 -8.52 8.05 34.46
N GLU A 80 -7.84 9.18 34.30
CA GLU A 80 -8.21 10.44 34.92
C GLU A 80 -8.79 11.33 33.81
N ALA A 81 -10.03 11.78 33.97
CA ALA A 81 -10.69 12.65 33.00
C ALA A 81 -10.81 14.07 33.55
N SER A 82 -10.62 15.06 32.68
CA SER A 82 -10.93 16.45 33.00
C SER A 82 -12.39 16.76 32.65
N ALA A 83 -13.16 17.20 33.64
CA ALA A 83 -14.53 17.69 33.48
C ALA A 83 -14.71 18.97 34.30
N ASP A 84 -15.24 20.03 33.69
CA ASP A 84 -15.51 21.32 34.35
C ASP A 84 -14.31 21.91 35.12
N GLY A 85 -13.09 21.73 34.60
CA GLY A 85 -11.86 22.25 35.20
C GLY A 85 -11.37 21.48 36.43
N LYS A 86 -11.99 20.34 36.74
CA LYS A 86 -11.52 19.38 37.76
C LYS A 86 -11.14 18.06 37.10
N SER A 87 -10.13 17.41 37.65
CA SER A 87 -9.70 16.08 37.20
C SER A 87 -10.05 15.05 38.27
N SER A 88 -10.56 13.90 37.85
CA SER A 88 -10.88 12.78 38.76
C SER A 88 -10.65 11.44 38.07
N ILE A 89 -10.26 10.43 38.86
CA ILE A 89 -10.14 9.06 38.38
C ILE A 89 -11.55 8.51 38.11
N VAL A 90 -11.74 7.95 36.93
CA VAL A 90 -13.01 7.44 36.41
C VAL A 90 -12.81 6.06 35.80
N GLU A 91 -13.89 5.30 35.68
CA GLU A 91 -13.88 3.99 35.00
C GLU A 91 -13.96 4.15 33.47
N GLU A 92 -14.54 5.25 32.98
CA GLU A 92 -14.66 5.56 31.56
C GLU A 92 -14.59 7.07 31.28
N ALA A 93 -14.13 7.43 30.08
CA ALA A 93 -14.10 8.80 29.59
C ALA A 93 -14.43 8.84 28.09
N GLU A 94 -14.94 9.97 27.60
CA GLU A 94 -15.32 10.14 26.19
C GLU A 94 -14.99 11.57 25.71
N ASP A 95 -14.38 11.69 24.52
CA ASP A 95 -14.14 12.95 23.80
C ASP A 95 -13.58 14.11 24.67
N THR A 96 -12.66 13.81 25.61
CA THR A 96 -12.11 14.78 26.57
C THR A 96 -10.60 14.67 26.75
N LYS A 97 -9.99 15.59 27.50
CA LYS A 97 -8.59 15.46 27.93
C LYS A 97 -8.49 14.41 29.04
N VAL A 98 -7.54 13.49 28.89
CA VAL A 98 -7.31 12.39 29.83
C VAL A 98 -5.85 12.30 30.26
N SER A 99 -5.64 11.83 31.48
CA SER A 99 -4.37 11.26 31.94
C SER A 99 -4.54 9.75 32.09
N LEU A 100 -3.63 8.97 31.50
CA LEU A 100 -3.67 7.52 31.49
C LEU A 100 -2.47 6.95 32.23
N GLN A 101 -2.72 5.93 33.04
CA GLN A 101 -1.70 5.01 33.49
C GLN A 101 -1.79 3.74 32.63
N LEU A 102 -0.71 3.36 31.97
CA LEU A 102 -0.65 2.20 31.08
C LEU A 102 0.35 1.16 31.63
N THR A 103 0.11 -0.12 31.36
CA THR A 103 1.09 -1.21 31.65
C THR A 103 2.24 -1.25 30.64
N LEU A 104 3.00 -0.17 30.58
CA LEU A 104 4.15 -0.08 29.70
C LEU A 104 5.35 -0.88 30.24
N PRO A 105 6.18 -1.45 29.36
CA PRO A 105 7.51 -1.93 29.73
C PRO A 105 8.34 -0.81 30.39
N ASP A 106 9.21 -1.17 31.33
CA ASP A 106 10.04 -0.20 32.07
C ASP A 106 10.99 0.60 31.16
N ASP A 107 11.39 0.02 30.03
CA ASP A 107 12.25 0.63 29.02
C ASP A 107 11.48 1.38 27.91
N ALA A 108 10.15 1.47 28.01
CA ALA A 108 9.32 2.09 27.00
C ALA A 108 9.55 3.61 26.94
N GLN A 109 10.17 4.07 25.85
CA GLN A 109 10.37 5.49 25.58
C GLN A 109 9.21 6.07 24.75
N ILE A 110 8.15 6.47 25.44
CA ILE A 110 7.01 7.10 24.80
C ILE A 110 7.38 8.51 24.34
N LYS A 111 6.90 8.90 23.16
CA LYS A 111 7.15 10.21 22.56
C LYS A 111 5.86 11.02 22.47
N LYS A 112 5.99 12.36 22.53
CA LYS A 112 4.90 13.27 22.19
C LYS A 112 4.39 12.95 20.78
N TYR A 113 3.08 13.05 20.57
CA TYR A 113 2.37 12.70 19.34
C TYR A 113 2.32 11.20 18.99
N ALA A 114 2.75 10.34 19.91
CA ALA A 114 2.35 8.94 19.87
C ALA A 114 0.82 8.83 19.99
N VAL A 115 0.25 7.81 19.35
CA VAL A 115 -1.20 7.57 19.32
C VAL A 115 -1.50 6.29 20.10
N VAL A 116 -2.32 6.39 21.14
CA VAL A 116 -2.90 5.23 21.82
C VAL A 116 -4.21 4.89 21.16
N THR A 117 -4.45 3.63 20.82
CA THR A 117 -5.67 3.17 20.13
C THR A 117 -5.99 1.74 20.54
N ASN A 118 -7.25 1.33 20.49
CA ASN A 118 -7.64 -0.07 20.70
C ASN A 118 -7.69 -0.91 19.41
N ILE A 119 -7.26 -0.34 18.29
CA ILE A 119 -7.17 -1.02 17.00
C ILE A 119 -5.72 -1.46 16.79
N GLU A 120 -5.52 -2.73 16.49
CA GLU A 120 -4.19 -3.27 16.17
C GLU A 120 -3.67 -2.68 14.85
N PRO A 121 -2.47 -2.08 14.82
CA PRO A 121 -1.87 -1.57 13.60
C PRO A 121 -1.52 -2.68 12.62
N GLN A 122 -1.76 -2.45 11.34
CA GLN A 122 -1.37 -3.38 10.27
C GLN A 122 0.04 -3.06 9.80
N GLU A 123 1.02 -3.88 10.20
CA GLU A 123 2.41 -3.73 9.74
C GLU A 123 2.58 -4.06 8.25
N LYS A 124 1.71 -4.92 7.70
CA LYS A 124 1.71 -5.31 6.28
C LYS A 124 0.26 -5.40 5.79
N ILE A 125 0.03 -4.98 4.54
CA ILE A 125 -1.29 -5.17 3.91
C ILE A 125 -1.58 -6.66 3.82
N ASN A 126 -2.71 -7.06 4.40
CA ASN A 126 -3.30 -8.37 4.17
C ASN A 126 -4.60 -8.16 3.38
N PRO A 127 -4.68 -8.59 2.11
CA PRO A 127 -5.87 -8.37 1.28
C PRO A 127 -7.12 -9.11 1.81
N ARG A 128 -6.95 -10.02 2.78
CA ARG A 128 -8.05 -10.73 3.43
C ARG A 128 -8.60 -10.03 4.67
N VAL A 129 -7.97 -8.94 5.10
CA VAL A 129 -8.37 -8.17 6.28
C VAL A 129 -8.77 -6.77 5.83
N SER A 130 -9.79 -6.21 6.46
CA SER A 130 -10.19 -4.82 6.25
C SER A 130 -9.02 -3.89 6.54
N ILE A 131 -8.75 -2.92 5.69
CA ILE A 131 -7.66 -1.98 5.93
C ILE A 131 -7.94 -1.08 7.14
N GLU A 132 -6.92 -0.84 7.94
CA GLU A 132 -6.99 0.02 9.12
C GLU A 132 -5.70 0.83 9.23
N ASN A 133 -5.81 2.15 9.35
CA ASN A 133 -4.68 3.04 9.62
C ASN A 133 -4.89 3.75 10.97
N PRO A 134 -4.84 3.03 12.11
CA PRO A 134 -5.34 3.56 13.37
C PRO A 134 -4.47 4.70 13.93
N ALA A 135 -3.16 4.66 13.70
CA ALA A 135 -2.26 5.75 14.05
C ALA A 135 -2.53 7.02 13.22
N LEU A 136 -2.75 6.88 11.91
CA LEU A 136 -3.11 8.01 11.05
C LEU A 136 -4.48 8.57 11.43
N SER A 137 -5.48 7.70 11.60
CA SER A 137 -6.84 8.08 12.00
C SER A 137 -6.86 8.81 13.35
N GLY A 138 -6.01 8.40 14.29
CA GLY A 138 -5.85 9.08 15.57
C GLY A 138 -5.14 10.43 15.46
N ILE A 139 -3.98 10.50 14.79
CA ILE A 139 -3.17 11.72 14.76
C ILE A 139 -3.88 12.89 14.04
N ILE A 140 -4.69 12.61 13.02
CA ILE A 140 -5.40 13.66 12.27
C ILE A 140 -6.45 14.40 13.12
N ASN A 141 -6.94 13.82 14.21
CA ASN A 141 -7.83 14.51 15.16
C ASN A 141 -7.14 15.69 15.86
N GLY A 142 -5.80 15.73 15.85
CA GLY A 142 -4.99 16.79 16.43
C GLY A 142 -4.68 17.95 15.48
N LEU A 143 -5.09 17.88 14.20
CA LEU A 143 -4.69 18.84 13.18
C LEU A 143 -5.04 20.29 13.52
N THR A 144 -6.20 20.52 14.13
CA THR A 144 -6.63 21.86 14.55
C THR A 144 -5.88 22.34 15.79
N THR A 145 -5.64 21.45 16.74
CA THR A 145 -5.07 21.78 18.05
C THR A 145 -3.56 21.99 17.99
N TYR A 146 -2.86 21.21 17.17
CA TYR A 146 -1.40 21.19 17.08
C TYR A 146 -0.86 21.74 15.75
N ALA A 147 -1.68 22.48 15.00
CA ALA A 147 -1.38 23.03 13.67
C ALA A 147 -0.10 23.89 13.57
N GLN A 148 0.39 24.40 14.70
CA GLN A 148 1.57 25.26 14.76
C GLN A 148 2.84 24.52 15.22
N ASP A 149 2.74 23.22 15.55
CA ASP A 149 3.88 22.43 16.01
C ASP A 149 4.49 21.61 14.86
N ASN A 150 5.73 21.94 14.49
CA ASN A 150 6.45 21.23 13.43
C ASN A 150 6.69 19.75 13.75
N ALA A 151 6.84 19.37 15.02
CA ALA A 151 7.01 17.96 15.40
C ALA A 151 5.70 17.17 15.21
N PHE A 152 4.55 17.83 15.37
CA PHE A 152 3.25 17.25 15.05
C PHE A 152 3.15 17.00 13.53
N HIS A 153 3.50 17.98 12.71
CA HIS A 153 3.52 17.82 11.25
C HIS A 153 4.46 16.71 10.78
N GLY A 154 5.63 16.56 11.40
CA GLY A 154 6.54 15.43 11.12
C GLY A 154 5.89 14.08 11.43
N THR A 155 5.07 14.00 12.48
CA THR A 155 4.35 12.77 12.85
C THR A 155 3.20 12.48 11.89
N VAL A 156 2.43 13.50 11.48
CA VAL A 156 1.38 13.38 10.45
C VAL A 156 1.99 12.94 9.12
N ALA A 157 3.09 13.56 8.71
CA ALA A 157 3.80 13.22 7.47
C ALA A 157 4.25 11.76 7.47
N TYR A 158 4.84 11.29 8.57
CA TYR A 158 5.23 9.90 8.74
C TYR A 158 4.02 8.96 8.57
N TRP A 159 2.95 9.17 9.33
CA TRP A 159 1.79 8.26 9.26
C TRP A 159 1.08 8.32 7.90
N ALA A 160 1.01 9.50 7.27
CA ALA A 160 0.44 9.65 5.94
C ALA A 160 1.27 8.92 4.89
N SER A 161 2.62 8.99 4.93
CA SER A 161 3.49 8.36 3.94
C SER A 161 3.52 6.83 4.01
N HIS A 162 3.16 6.25 5.15
CA HIS A 162 3.11 4.80 5.38
C HIS A 162 1.71 4.21 5.24
N ALA A 163 0.69 5.05 5.01
CA ALA A 163 -0.69 4.62 4.99
C ALA A 163 -1.11 4.01 3.66
N HIS A 164 -2.12 3.13 3.75
CA HIS A 164 -2.85 2.60 2.62
C HIS A 164 -4.31 3.02 2.74
N PHE A 165 -4.81 3.72 1.74
CA PHE A 165 -6.11 4.37 1.80
C PHE A 165 -7.15 3.58 1.02
N LEU A 166 -8.36 3.51 1.55
CA LEU A 166 -9.55 3.20 0.75
C LEU A 166 -9.95 4.45 -0.03
N THR A 167 -10.21 4.28 -1.32
CA THR A 167 -10.90 5.28 -2.14
C THR A 167 -12.05 4.60 -2.87
N PRO A 168 -13.25 5.18 -2.87
CA PRO A 168 -14.30 4.70 -3.76
C PRO A 168 -13.90 4.98 -5.22
N ILE A 169 -14.34 4.10 -6.11
CA ILE A 169 -14.11 4.18 -7.54
C ILE A 169 -15.42 3.92 -8.29
N LYS A 170 -15.53 4.48 -9.49
CA LYS A 170 -16.55 4.10 -10.48
C LYS A 170 -15.89 3.26 -11.55
N MET A 171 -16.55 2.18 -11.93
CA MET A 171 -16.17 1.40 -13.11
C MET A 171 -17.24 1.61 -14.18
N ASP A 172 -16.82 1.72 -15.43
CA ASP A 172 -17.74 1.80 -16.57
C ASP A 172 -18.38 0.45 -16.91
N GLN A 173 -17.82 -0.64 -16.37
CA GLN A 173 -18.33 -2.00 -16.47
C GLN A 173 -18.31 -2.64 -15.08
N GLU A 174 -19.42 -3.27 -14.69
CA GLU A 174 -19.48 -4.04 -13.44
C GLU A 174 -18.58 -5.28 -13.52
N PRO A 175 -17.89 -5.65 -12.42
CA PRO A 175 -17.15 -6.90 -12.35
C PRO A 175 -18.09 -8.10 -12.59
N GLU A 176 -17.70 -9.01 -13.47
CA GLU A 176 -18.48 -10.22 -13.73
C GLU A 176 -18.02 -11.33 -12.78
N VAL A 177 -18.96 -11.94 -12.07
CA VAL A 177 -18.66 -13.10 -11.23
C VAL A 177 -18.52 -14.32 -12.14
N ASN A 178 -17.34 -14.93 -12.17
CA ASN A 178 -17.12 -16.16 -12.94
C ASN A 178 -17.80 -17.37 -12.27
N GLU A 179 -17.81 -18.52 -12.94
CA GLU A 179 -18.42 -19.76 -12.43
C GLU A 179 -17.84 -20.27 -11.09
N GLN A 180 -16.73 -19.67 -10.63
CA GLN A 180 -16.06 -19.99 -9.36
C GLN A 180 -16.36 -18.96 -8.26
N GLY A 181 -17.27 -18.01 -8.48
CA GLY A 181 -17.62 -16.99 -7.48
C GLY A 181 -16.60 -15.86 -7.37
N VAL A 182 -15.68 -15.71 -8.34
CA VAL A 182 -14.67 -14.64 -8.34
C VAL A 182 -15.12 -13.50 -9.26
N SER A 183 -15.20 -12.29 -8.72
CA SER A 183 -15.44 -11.06 -9.49
C SER A 183 -14.24 -10.74 -10.38
N VAL A 184 -14.44 -10.81 -11.70
CA VAL A 184 -13.44 -10.53 -12.73
C VAL A 184 -13.73 -9.18 -13.37
N ILE A 185 -12.76 -8.27 -13.30
CA ILE A 185 -12.79 -6.99 -14.01
C ILE A 185 -12.29 -7.24 -15.45
N LYS A 186 -13.08 -6.83 -16.46
CA LYS A 186 -12.72 -7.02 -17.87
C LYS A 186 -11.50 -6.17 -18.25
N LYS A 187 -10.69 -6.69 -19.16
CA LYS A 187 -9.65 -5.89 -19.85
C LYS A 187 -10.34 -4.66 -20.47
N ASP A 188 -9.74 -3.48 -20.29
CA ASP A 188 -10.24 -2.17 -20.74
C ASP A 188 -11.37 -1.52 -19.91
N THR A 189 -11.68 -2.05 -18.72
CA THR A 189 -12.58 -1.35 -17.77
C THR A 189 -11.96 -0.03 -17.33
N LYS A 190 -12.67 1.09 -17.54
CA LYS A 190 -12.23 2.42 -17.10
C LYS A 190 -12.59 2.61 -15.64
N ILE A 191 -11.57 2.92 -14.84
CA ILE A 191 -11.71 3.25 -13.43
C ILE A 191 -11.68 4.77 -13.28
N GLY A 192 -12.78 5.33 -12.79
CA GLY A 192 -12.90 6.73 -12.41
C GLY A 192 -12.77 6.90 -10.90
N PHE A 193 -12.02 7.90 -10.47
CA PHE A 193 -11.94 8.28 -9.06
C PHE A 193 -12.97 9.35 -8.73
N TYR A 194 -13.53 9.29 -7.52
CA TYR A 194 -14.40 10.34 -7.03
C TYR A 194 -13.59 11.60 -6.68
N MET A 195 -14.26 12.74 -6.73
CA MET A 195 -13.68 14.02 -6.36
C MET A 195 -14.66 14.75 -5.44
N LEU A 196 -14.13 15.38 -4.40
CA LEU A 196 -14.90 16.26 -3.52
C LEU A 196 -14.47 17.71 -3.73
N LYS A 197 -15.44 18.62 -3.66
CA LYS A 197 -15.11 20.04 -3.56
C LYS A 197 -14.62 20.32 -2.15
N SER A 198 -13.41 20.85 -2.03
CA SER A 198 -12.87 21.28 -0.74
C SER A 198 -13.71 22.43 -0.19
N THR A 199 -14.00 22.37 1.11
CA THR A 199 -14.72 23.44 1.83
C THR A 199 -13.80 24.62 2.17
N ILE A 200 -12.49 24.49 1.96
CA ILE A 200 -11.48 25.50 2.24
C ILE A 200 -10.63 25.82 1.00
N LYS A 201 -10.08 27.04 0.93
CA LYS A 201 -9.15 27.41 -0.14
C LYS A 201 -7.79 26.75 0.13
N LEU A 202 -7.32 25.92 -0.79
CA LEU A 202 -6.06 25.18 -0.64
C LEU A 202 -4.88 25.99 -1.17
N ALA A 203 -3.76 25.96 -0.46
CA ALA A 203 -2.55 26.63 -0.90
C ALA A 203 -2.11 26.12 -2.29
N GLY A 204 -1.81 27.04 -3.21
CA GLY A 204 -1.39 26.71 -4.57
C GLY A 204 -2.54 26.59 -5.60
N THR A 205 -3.80 26.85 -5.20
CA THR A 205 -4.93 26.85 -6.15
C THR A 205 -5.19 28.24 -6.75
N PRO A 206 -5.34 28.37 -8.07
CA PRO A 206 -5.76 29.61 -8.73
C PRO A 206 -7.11 30.12 -8.21
N GLU A 207 -7.33 31.44 -8.22
CA GLU A 207 -8.54 32.05 -7.66
C GLU A 207 -9.83 31.72 -8.42
N ASP A 208 -9.69 31.24 -9.65
CA ASP A 208 -10.74 30.95 -10.62
C ASP A 208 -11.05 29.46 -10.78
N GLN A 209 -10.44 28.59 -9.98
CA GLN A 209 -10.65 27.13 -10.04
C GLN A 209 -11.28 26.58 -8.76
N ASP A 210 -12.18 25.61 -8.94
CA ASP A 210 -12.74 24.83 -7.85
C ASP A 210 -11.69 23.88 -7.28
N ASN A 211 -11.54 23.87 -5.95
CA ASN A 211 -10.56 23.04 -5.25
C ASN A 211 -11.06 21.61 -5.14
N MET A 212 -10.87 20.82 -6.19
CA MET A 212 -11.22 19.41 -6.15
C MET A 212 -10.14 18.62 -5.40
N VAL A 213 -10.55 17.76 -4.49
CA VAL A 213 -9.66 16.89 -3.70
C VAL A 213 -10.06 15.44 -3.87
N LEU A 214 -9.06 14.56 -3.83
CA LEU A 214 -9.27 13.12 -3.84
C LEU A 214 -9.69 12.67 -2.42
N PRO A 215 -10.87 12.08 -2.23
CA PRO A 215 -11.30 11.55 -0.94
C PRO A 215 -10.59 10.21 -0.65
N LEU A 216 -9.93 10.15 0.50
CA LEU A 216 -9.20 8.98 0.99
C LEU A 216 -9.70 8.61 2.39
N PHE A 217 -9.76 7.32 2.67
CA PHE A 217 -10.29 6.81 3.94
C PHE A 217 -9.30 5.88 4.62
N THR A 218 -9.15 6.04 5.93
CA THR A 218 -8.23 5.22 6.74
C THR A 218 -8.77 3.82 7.03
N ASP A 219 -10.08 3.65 6.92
CA ASP A 219 -10.83 2.46 7.30
C ASP A 219 -12.27 2.53 6.74
N TRP A 220 -12.98 1.42 6.83
CA TRP A 220 -14.37 1.33 6.34
C TRP A 220 -15.36 2.17 7.15
N ASP A 221 -15.14 2.38 8.44
CA ASP A 221 -16.05 3.19 9.28
C ASP A 221 -15.93 4.68 8.93
N ALA A 222 -14.76 5.14 8.50
CA ALA A 222 -14.61 6.46 7.90
C ALA A 222 -15.32 6.55 6.54
N LEU A 223 -15.22 5.54 5.67
CA LEU A 223 -15.89 5.53 4.36
C LEU A 223 -17.41 5.53 4.49
N ARG A 224 -17.97 4.73 5.40
CA ARG A 224 -19.43 4.61 5.63
C ARG A 224 -20.08 5.91 6.13
N ARG A 225 -19.30 6.86 6.66
CA ARG A 225 -19.81 8.20 7.01
C ARG A 225 -20.15 9.04 5.79
N TRP A 226 -19.69 8.65 4.60
CA TRP A 226 -20.11 9.28 3.35
C TRP A 226 -21.53 8.85 2.98
N THR A 227 -22.51 9.57 3.52
CA THR A 227 -23.91 9.45 3.13
C THR A 227 -24.12 9.95 1.70
N GLY A 228 -24.82 9.18 0.86
CA GLY A 228 -25.09 9.54 -0.55
C GLY A 228 -24.13 8.94 -1.58
N LEU A 229 -23.13 8.16 -1.15
CA LEU A 229 -22.23 7.48 -2.09
C LEU A 229 -22.91 6.28 -2.80
N ALA A 230 -23.93 5.68 -2.18
CA ALA A 230 -24.72 4.55 -2.68
C ALA A 230 -26.17 4.93 -3.03
N ASP A 231 -26.41 6.16 -3.49
CA ASP A 231 -27.74 6.52 -3.96
C ASP A 231 -28.16 5.58 -5.11
N ASP A 232 -29.39 5.06 -5.04
CA ASP A 232 -30.01 4.11 -5.97
C ASP A 232 -29.55 2.63 -5.94
N GLY A 233 -28.93 2.17 -4.84
CA GLY A 233 -28.64 0.73 -4.65
C GLY A 233 -27.50 0.19 -5.50
N ALA A 234 -26.68 1.08 -6.06
CA ALA A 234 -25.45 0.73 -6.78
C ALA A 234 -24.38 0.20 -5.83
N LYS A 235 -23.67 -0.88 -6.23
CA LYS A 235 -22.53 -1.40 -5.48
C LYS A 235 -21.39 -0.37 -5.52
N ILE A 236 -20.90 0.04 -4.33
CA ILE A 236 -19.72 0.90 -4.24
C ILE A 236 -18.48 0.03 -4.39
N HIS A 237 -17.72 0.28 -5.44
CA HIS A 237 -16.40 -0.33 -5.61
C HIS A 237 -15.34 0.53 -4.93
N THR A 238 -14.34 -0.12 -4.33
CA THR A 238 -13.24 0.55 -3.64
C THR A 238 -11.90 0.04 -4.12
N GLN A 239 -10.91 0.93 -4.14
CA GLN A 239 -9.51 0.59 -4.38
C GLN A 239 -8.68 0.94 -3.15
N ILE A 240 -7.66 0.11 -2.87
CA ILE A 240 -6.63 0.41 -1.88
C ILE A 240 -5.44 1.04 -2.61
N LEU A 241 -5.03 2.24 -2.18
CA LEU A 241 -3.88 2.95 -2.74
C LEU A 241 -2.86 3.25 -1.64
N SER A 242 -1.58 3.06 -1.92
CA SER A 242 -0.53 3.59 -1.05
C SER A 242 -0.45 5.12 -1.18
N PHE A 243 0.19 5.79 -0.22
CA PHE A 243 0.51 7.20 -0.35
C PHE A 243 1.30 7.51 -1.63
N GLN A 244 2.22 6.62 -2.01
CA GLN A 244 3.07 6.76 -3.18
C GLN A 244 2.23 6.75 -4.47
N ASP A 245 1.26 5.83 -4.58
CA ASP A 245 0.32 5.76 -5.70
C ASP A 245 -0.54 7.02 -5.80
N VAL A 246 -1.06 7.47 -4.65
CA VAL A 246 -1.83 8.72 -4.54
C VAL A 246 -1.01 9.90 -5.02
N TYR A 247 0.22 10.08 -4.52
CA TYR A 247 1.08 11.19 -4.90
C TYR A 247 1.43 11.16 -6.40
N ALA A 248 1.76 9.99 -6.95
CA ALA A 248 2.02 9.82 -8.38
C ALA A 248 0.79 10.17 -9.24
N MET A 249 -0.41 9.78 -8.80
CA MET A 249 -1.66 10.11 -9.49
C MET A 249 -1.92 11.62 -9.50
N LEU A 250 -1.71 12.30 -8.38
CA LEU A 250 -1.88 13.76 -8.27
C LEU A 250 -0.89 14.54 -9.15
N LYS A 251 0.33 14.03 -9.35
CA LYS A 251 1.33 14.68 -10.22
C LYS A 251 1.09 14.44 -11.70
N ARG A 252 0.41 13.36 -12.07
CA ARG A 252 0.08 13.05 -13.48
C ARG A 252 -1.14 13.84 -13.99
N GLY A 253 -2.00 14.33 -13.11
CA GLY A 253 -3.21 15.05 -13.48
C GLY A 253 -3.33 16.41 -12.80
N ASN A 254 -3.56 17.47 -13.57
CA ASN A 254 -3.83 18.82 -13.05
C ASN A 254 -5.28 18.99 -12.55
N VAL A 255 -5.92 17.90 -12.11
CA VAL A 255 -7.35 17.87 -11.76
C VAL A 255 -7.57 18.10 -10.27
N TYR A 256 -6.61 17.68 -9.43
CA TYR A 256 -6.74 17.73 -7.98
C TYR A 256 -5.85 18.81 -7.38
N ALA A 257 -6.38 19.53 -6.41
CA ALA A 257 -5.66 20.48 -5.57
C ALA A 257 -4.95 19.82 -4.37
N GLY A 258 -5.28 18.56 -4.08
CA GLY A 258 -4.76 17.80 -2.95
C GLY A 258 -5.61 16.58 -2.61
N ILE A 259 -5.49 16.11 -1.37
CA ILE A 259 -6.24 14.97 -0.84
C ILE A 259 -7.07 15.39 0.37
N ALA A 260 -8.18 14.71 0.60
CA ALA A 260 -8.93 14.79 1.84
C ALA A 260 -8.96 13.42 2.51
N ILE A 261 -8.30 13.29 3.66
CA ILE A 261 -8.28 12.08 4.49
C ILE A 261 -9.44 12.16 5.47
N ASN A 262 -10.31 11.14 5.44
CA ASN A 262 -11.54 11.05 6.22
C ASN A 262 -12.38 12.34 6.18
N PRO A 263 -12.82 12.80 4.98
CA PRO A 263 -13.48 14.09 4.79
C PRO A 263 -14.78 14.27 5.58
N PHE A 264 -15.40 13.18 6.03
CA PHE A 264 -16.67 13.18 6.77
C PHE A 264 -16.51 12.90 8.27
N ASN A 265 -15.27 12.95 8.79
CA ASN A 265 -15.03 12.92 10.23
C ASN A 265 -15.34 14.27 10.88
N LYS A 266 -15.49 14.27 12.22
CA LYS A 266 -15.64 15.50 13.02
C LYS A 266 -14.53 16.51 12.72
N VAL A 267 -13.30 16.02 12.54
CA VAL A 267 -12.13 16.79 12.12
C VAL A 267 -11.71 16.30 10.73
N PRO A 268 -12.10 16.98 9.65
CA PRO A 268 -11.66 16.60 8.31
C PRO A 268 -10.19 16.99 8.11
N CYS A 269 -9.40 16.09 7.52
CA CYS A 269 -8.01 16.35 7.17
C CYS A 269 -7.91 16.63 5.67
N THR A 270 -7.51 17.84 5.28
CA THR A 270 -7.23 18.15 3.87
C THR A 270 -5.77 18.55 3.70
N LEU A 271 -5.05 17.84 2.86
CA LEU A 271 -3.62 18.07 2.60
C LEU A 271 -3.45 18.57 1.16
N PRO A 272 -3.03 19.84 0.96
CA PRO A 272 -2.82 20.39 -0.37
C PRO A 272 -1.54 19.84 -1.00
N ILE A 273 -1.43 19.87 -2.33
CA ILE A 273 -0.23 19.37 -3.06
C ILE A 273 1.07 19.92 -2.49
N PRO A 274 1.24 21.24 -2.21
CA PRO A 274 2.48 21.75 -1.62
C PRO A 274 2.85 21.09 -0.29
N TYR A 275 1.86 20.68 0.52
CA TYR A 275 2.14 19.93 1.75
C TYR A 275 2.68 18.53 1.42
N LEU A 276 2.05 17.84 0.46
CA LEU A 276 2.53 16.52 0.00
C LEU A 276 3.95 16.61 -0.59
N ASP A 277 4.24 17.69 -1.31
CA ASP A 277 5.58 17.99 -1.84
C ASP A 277 6.59 18.08 -0.69
N THR A 278 6.24 18.75 0.43
CA THR A 278 7.13 18.78 1.60
C THR A 278 7.39 17.40 2.19
N ILE A 279 6.38 16.53 2.25
CA ILE A 279 6.54 15.15 2.76
C ILE A 279 7.55 14.40 1.91
N VAL A 280 7.34 14.38 0.59
CA VAL A 280 8.21 13.62 -0.31
C VAL A 280 9.61 14.21 -0.40
N SER A 281 9.78 15.51 -0.18
CA SER A 281 11.11 16.14 -0.15
C SER A 281 11.87 15.92 1.15
N THR A 282 11.27 15.29 2.18
CA THR A 282 12.00 15.03 3.43
C THR A 282 13.09 13.97 3.23
N PRO A 283 14.26 14.10 3.88
CA PRO A 283 15.32 13.09 3.82
C PRO A 283 14.86 11.70 4.28
N GLY A 284 14.00 11.64 5.31
CA GLY A 284 13.45 10.38 5.83
C GLY A 284 12.59 9.67 4.79
N TYR A 285 11.69 10.41 4.11
CA TYR A 285 10.90 9.84 3.02
C TYR A 285 11.79 9.37 1.87
N GLN A 286 12.78 10.18 1.45
CA GLN A 286 13.66 9.83 0.34
C GLN A 286 14.53 8.60 0.64
N ALA A 287 14.99 8.44 1.88
CA ALA A 287 15.75 7.26 2.28
C ALA A 287 14.91 5.96 2.23
N GLU A 288 13.63 6.05 2.57
CA GLU A 288 12.75 4.89 2.68
C GLU A 288 12.03 4.56 1.37
N PHE A 289 11.38 5.57 0.78
CA PHE A 289 10.49 5.48 -0.38
C PHE A 289 11.03 6.21 -1.61
N GLY A 290 12.04 7.05 -1.44
CA GLY A 290 12.68 7.76 -2.54
C GLY A 290 13.44 6.80 -3.47
N PRO A 291 13.86 7.31 -4.64
CA PRO A 291 14.77 6.58 -5.50
C PRO A 291 16.07 6.38 -4.72
N LYS A 292 16.37 5.14 -4.30
CA LYS A 292 17.54 4.86 -3.46
C LYS A 292 18.82 5.14 -4.24
N GLU A 293 19.56 6.20 -3.88
CA GLU A 293 20.90 6.45 -4.41
C GLU A 293 21.82 5.29 -4.03
N GLY A 294 22.32 4.56 -5.03
CA GLY A 294 23.10 3.34 -4.84
C GLY A 294 22.28 2.04 -4.92
N ALA A 295 20.94 2.10 -5.01
CA ALA A 295 20.29 1.18 -5.93
C ALA A 295 20.77 1.64 -7.30
N ALA A 296 21.60 0.83 -7.94
CA ALA A 296 22.07 1.11 -9.28
C ALA A 296 20.89 1.64 -10.11
N GLN A 297 21.11 2.75 -10.80
CA GLN A 297 20.33 3.13 -11.98
C GLN A 297 20.44 2.08 -13.10
N GLY A 298 20.57 0.80 -12.76
CA GLY A 298 20.20 -0.26 -13.64
C GLY A 298 18.68 -0.33 -13.62
N ASN A 299 18.09 -0.36 -14.81
CA ASN A 299 16.69 -0.76 -14.98
C ASN A 299 16.45 -2.25 -14.62
N VAL A 300 17.38 -2.84 -13.87
CA VAL A 300 17.54 -4.25 -13.57
C VAL A 300 17.72 -4.36 -12.06
N GLN A 301 16.67 -4.80 -11.37
CA GLN A 301 16.70 -5.07 -9.93
C GLN A 301 16.86 -6.57 -9.69
N GLU A 302 17.80 -6.95 -8.82
CA GLU A 302 18.01 -8.35 -8.46
C GLU A 302 16.97 -8.79 -7.43
N GLN A 303 16.02 -9.62 -7.86
CA GLN A 303 14.97 -10.17 -7.00
C GLN A 303 15.18 -11.67 -6.81
N LYS A 304 15.30 -12.12 -5.56
CA LYS A 304 15.29 -13.56 -5.23
C LYS A 304 13.84 -14.04 -5.16
N ILE A 305 13.51 -15.04 -5.97
CA ILE A 305 12.18 -15.67 -5.99
C ILE A 305 12.00 -16.48 -4.69
N PRO A 306 10.96 -16.22 -3.88
CA PRO A 306 10.67 -17.01 -2.69
C PRO A 306 10.33 -18.47 -3.03
N ALA A 307 10.83 -19.41 -2.24
CA ALA A 307 10.54 -20.84 -2.42
C ALA A 307 9.02 -21.11 -2.30
N GLY A 308 8.45 -21.82 -3.28
CA GLY A 308 7.04 -22.21 -3.30
C GLY A 308 6.11 -21.33 -4.15
N GLN A 309 6.61 -20.25 -4.74
CA GLN A 309 5.83 -19.43 -5.66
C GLN A 309 5.63 -20.14 -7.01
N LYS A 310 4.37 -20.32 -7.43
CA LYS A 310 4.04 -20.90 -8.74
C LYS A 310 4.12 -19.83 -9.81
N ILE A 311 5.01 -20.03 -10.77
CA ILE A 311 5.22 -19.14 -11.90
C ILE A 311 4.84 -19.90 -13.17
N LEU A 312 3.93 -19.33 -13.96
CA LEU A 312 3.55 -19.88 -15.26
C LEU A 312 4.41 -19.22 -16.34
N LEU A 313 5.10 -20.03 -17.13
CA LEU A 313 5.94 -19.58 -18.24
C LEU A 313 5.23 -19.92 -19.56
N GLY A 314 5.16 -18.94 -20.45
CA GLY A 314 4.43 -19.04 -21.71
C GLY A 314 5.18 -18.40 -22.88
N VAL A 315 4.73 -18.71 -24.09
CA VAL A 315 5.23 -18.08 -25.31
C VAL A 315 4.62 -16.67 -25.41
N PRO A 316 5.42 -15.62 -25.68
CA PRO A 316 4.89 -14.29 -25.95
C PRO A 316 3.88 -14.30 -27.10
N LYS A 317 2.78 -13.57 -26.93
CA LYS A 317 1.75 -13.43 -27.96
C LYS A 317 2.37 -12.83 -29.23
N GLU A 318 1.96 -13.33 -30.39
CA GLU A 318 2.33 -12.73 -31.68
C GLU A 318 1.63 -11.37 -31.81
N CYS A 319 2.44 -10.30 -31.78
CA CYS A 319 2.04 -8.92 -32.02
C CYS A 319 3.24 -8.10 -32.51
N GLU A 320 2.96 -6.97 -33.16
CA GLU A 320 3.97 -6.07 -33.73
C GLU A 320 5.02 -5.62 -32.69
N GLU A 321 4.59 -5.35 -31.46
CA GLU A 321 5.47 -5.01 -30.33
C GLU A 321 6.46 -6.15 -29.99
N ASN A 322 5.96 -7.38 -29.84
CA ASN A 322 6.81 -8.53 -29.52
C ASN A 322 7.72 -8.92 -30.69
N GLU A 323 7.29 -8.73 -31.93
CA GLU A 323 8.14 -8.93 -33.11
C GLU A 323 9.28 -7.90 -33.17
N ALA A 324 8.98 -6.62 -32.89
CA ALA A 324 9.99 -5.56 -32.84
C ALA A 324 11.03 -5.81 -31.73
N ILE A 325 10.57 -6.24 -30.54
CA ILE A 325 11.46 -6.60 -29.42
C ILE A 325 12.32 -7.81 -29.77
N ARG A 326 11.73 -8.86 -30.39
CA ARG A 326 12.49 -10.02 -30.86
C ARG A 326 13.57 -9.61 -31.86
N GLY A 327 13.26 -8.72 -32.81
CA GLY A 327 14.23 -8.18 -33.76
C GLY A 327 15.41 -7.51 -33.06
N LYS A 328 15.15 -6.67 -32.05
CA LYS A 328 16.20 -6.03 -31.26
C LYS A 328 17.05 -6.99 -30.45
N LEU A 329 16.44 -8.02 -29.86
CA LEU A 329 17.18 -9.05 -29.15
C LEU A 329 18.10 -9.85 -30.09
N VAL A 330 17.66 -10.13 -31.34
CA VAL A 330 18.53 -10.76 -32.35
C VAL A 330 19.70 -9.86 -32.73
N GLU A 331 19.45 -8.58 -33.05
CA GLU A 331 20.50 -7.61 -33.38
C GLU A 331 21.52 -7.47 -32.24
N TYR A 332 21.03 -7.44 -30.99
CA TYR A 332 21.88 -7.35 -29.82
C TYR A 332 22.76 -8.60 -29.64
N GLY A 333 22.17 -9.79 -29.78
CA GLY A 333 22.93 -11.04 -29.71
C GLY A 333 24.00 -11.16 -30.79
N GLN A 334 23.71 -10.74 -32.02
CA GLN A 334 24.66 -10.78 -33.15
C GLN A 334 25.82 -9.78 -33.02
N SER A 335 25.66 -8.73 -32.22
CA SER A 335 26.67 -7.68 -32.04
C SER A 335 27.57 -7.90 -30.82
N HIS A 336 27.31 -8.93 -30.01
CA HIS A 336 28.04 -9.23 -28.77
C HIS A 336 28.40 -10.72 -28.70
N ASP A 337 29.65 -11.05 -29.05
CA ASP A 337 30.20 -12.41 -29.11
C ASP A 337 30.17 -13.14 -27.76
N GLU A 338 30.10 -12.38 -26.67
CA GLU A 338 30.00 -12.84 -25.28
C GLU A 338 28.60 -13.37 -24.91
N ILE A 339 27.58 -13.16 -25.74
CA ILE A 339 26.24 -13.70 -25.52
C ILE A 339 26.08 -15.00 -26.31
N LYS A 340 25.97 -16.13 -25.61
CA LYS A 340 25.79 -17.44 -26.25
C LYS A 340 24.37 -17.68 -26.73
N SER A 341 23.38 -17.23 -25.96
CA SER A 341 21.98 -17.33 -26.36
C SER A 341 21.09 -16.30 -25.65
N ILE A 342 19.99 -15.96 -26.31
CA ILE A 342 18.92 -15.10 -25.77
C ILE A 342 17.59 -15.81 -25.97
N SER A 343 16.80 -15.94 -24.90
CA SER A 343 15.42 -16.42 -24.97
C SER A 343 14.44 -15.35 -24.49
N PHE A 344 13.23 -15.33 -25.05
CA PHE A 344 12.19 -14.36 -24.71
C PHE A 344 10.87 -15.07 -24.40
N LEU A 345 10.36 -14.85 -23.19
CA LEU A 345 9.21 -15.56 -22.63
C LEU A 345 8.21 -14.60 -21.99
N THR A 346 7.00 -15.09 -21.77
CA THR A 346 6.01 -14.44 -20.91
C THR A 346 5.95 -15.16 -19.57
N LYS A 347 6.00 -14.40 -18.49
CA LYS A 347 5.84 -14.86 -17.11
C LYS A 347 4.48 -14.38 -16.60
N VAL A 348 3.66 -15.31 -16.13
CA VAL A 348 2.39 -15.00 -15.46
C VAL A 348 2.50 -15.40 -13.99
N GLU A 349 2.38 -14.42 -13.12
CA GLU A 349 2.29 -14.66 -11.67
C GLU A 349 0.88 -15.19 -11.35
N GLU A 350 0.79 -16.38 -10.76
CA GLU A 350 -0.51 -17.05 -10.59
C GLU A 350 -1.43 -16.31 -9.60
N GLU A 351 -0.85 -15.64 -8.59
CA GLU A 351 -1.56 -14.89 -7.54
C GLU A 351 -2.08 -13.54 -8.03
N THR A 352 -1.26 -12.77 -8.75
CA THR A 352 -1.61 -11.41 -9.21
C THR A 352 -2.17 -11.39 -10.63
N LYS A 353 -2.07 -12.52 -11.35
CA LYS A 353 -2.29 -12.62 -12.81
C LYS A 353 -1.48 -11.60 -13.62
N ALA A 354 -0.45 -11.00 -13.01
CA ALA A 354 0.42 -10.05 -13.68
C ALA A 354 1.17 -10.77 -14.80
N VAL A 355 1.03 -10.25 -16.01
CA VAL A 355 1.74 -10.72 -17.19
C VAL A 355 2.98 -9.85 -17.35
N ARG A 356 4.15 -10.47 -17.25
CA ARG A 356 5.46 -9.83 -17.45
C ARG A 356 6.21 -10.55 -18.56
N HIS A 357 7.22 -9.89 -19.12
CA HIS A 357 8.12 -10.53 -20.08
C HIS A 357 9.44 -10.87 -19.39
N LEU A 358 10.05 -11.98 -19.79
CA LEU A 358 11.30 -12.49 -19.24
C LEU A 358 12.30 -12.69 -20.38
N VAL A 359 13.46 -12.06 -20.26
CA VAL A 359 14.61 -12.27 -21.13
C VAL A 359 15.61 -13.18 -20.42
N VAL A 360 15.97 -14.30 -21.04
CA VAL A 360 16.95 -15.25 -20.48
C VAL A 360 18.23 -15.13 -21.29
N LEU A 361 19.34 -14.82 -20.61
CA LEU A 361 20.66 -14.65 -21.22
C LEU A 361 21.58 -15.81 -20.84
N GLU A 362 22.41 -16.24 -21.77
CA GLU A 362 23.49 -17.21 -21.55
C GLU A 362 24.84 -16.57 -21.87
N PHE A 363 25.77 -16.67 -20.92
CA PHE A 363 27.15 -16.17 -21.03
C PHE A 363 28.16 -17.32 -20.89
N PRO A 364 29.43 -17.12 -21.27
CA PRO A 364 30.54 -18.01 -20.93
C PRO A 364 30.66 -18.29 -19.43
N GLU A 365 31.21 -19.47 -19.11
CA GLU A 365 31.49 -19.84 -17.73
C GLU A 365 32.58 -18.94 -17.15
N GLY A 366 32.34 -18.34 -15.99
CA GLY A 366 33.26 -17.39 -15.36
C GLY A 366 33.14 -15.94 -15.86
N TYR A 367 32.11 -15.62 -16.65
CA TYR A 367 31.81 -14.22 -17.00
C TYR A 367 31.36 -13.44 -15.73
N GLU A 368 31.82 -12.20 -15.57
CA GLU A 368 31.61 -11.44 -14.34
C GLU A 368 30.17 -10.92 -14.25
N LYS A 369 29.57 -10.97 -13.05
CA LYS A 369 28.15 -10.61 -12.86
C LYS A 369 27.88 -9.13 -13.13
N GLU A 370 28.85 -8.29 -12.82
CA GLU A 370 28.83 -6.86 -13.04
C GLU A 370 28.78 -6.54 -14.55
N GLU A 371 29.49 -7.31 -15.36
CA GLU A 371 29.48 -7.19 -16.82
C GLU A 371 28.16 -7.73 -17.42
N MET A 372 27.59 -8.81 -16.86
CA MET A 372 26.25 -9.28 -17.25
C MET A 372 25.17 -8.21 -17.06
N LYS A 373 25.24 -7.43 -15.96
CA LYS A 373 24.27 -6.36 -15.67
C LYS A 373 24.32 -5.25 -16.72
N VAL A 374 25.50 -4.93 -17.23
CA VAL A 374 25.67 -3.94 -18.32
C VAL A 374 24.89 -4.38 -19.56
N HIS A 375 24.93 -5.66 -19.93
CA HIS A 375 24.13 -6.18 -21.05
C HIS A 375 22.63 -6.10 -20.80
N MET A 376 22.17 -6.46 -19.59
CA MET A 376 20.75 -6.37 -19.26
C MET A 376 20.24 -4.92 -19.33
N GLU A 377 21.03 -3.96 -18.85
CA GLU A 377 20.71 -2.54 -18.94
C GLU A 377 20.70 -2.01 -20.38
N ALA A 378 21.69 -2.38 -21.18
CA ALA A 378 21.77 -1.99 -22.59
C ALA A 378 20.58 -2.54 -23.39
N ILE A 379 20.28 -3.83 -23.23
CA ILE A 379 19.09 -4.46 -23.83
C ILE A 379 17.82 -3.73 -23.42
N TYR A 380 17.66 -3.40 -22.14
CA TYR A 380 16.49 -2.65 -21.67
C TYR A 380 16.35 -1.29 -22.36
N GLN A 381 17.44 -0.54 -22.52
CA GLN A 381 17.39 0.78 -23.17
C GLN A 381 16.99 0.68 -24.65
N GLU A 382 17.34 -0.41 -25.33
CA GLU A 382 16.98 -0.62 -26.73
C GLU A 382 15.52 -1.07 -26.92
N ILE A 383 15.00 -1.88 -26.00
CA ILE A 383 13.64 -2.43 -26.12
C ILE A 383 12.56 -1.54 -25.48
N ARG A 384 12.92 -0.71 -24.49
CA ARG A 384 11.97 0.18 -23.80
C ARG A 384 11.18 1.10 -24.74
N PRO A 385 11.76 1.71 -25.78
CA PRO A 385 10.99 2.53 -26.73
C PRO A 385 9.96 1.74 -27.55
N LEU A 386 10.14 0.42 -27.64
CA LEU A 386 9.24 -0.49 -28.36
C LEU A 386 8.13 -1.04 -27.45
N ALA A 387 8.37 -1.05 -26.12
CA ALA A 387 7.48 -1.56 -25.10
C ALA A 387 6.35 -0.56 -24.75
N HIS A 388 5.23 -0.65 -25.47
CA HIS A 388 4.04 0.18 -25.27
C HIS A 388 3.03 -0.45 -24.30
N GLU A 389 2.77 -1.76 -24.41
CA GLU A 389 1.86 -2.50 -23.53
C GLU A 389 2.62 -3.24 -22.41
N ILE A 390 3.92 -3.47 -22.58
CA ILE A 390 4.75 -4.20 -21.62
C ILE A 390 5.07 -3.33 -20.40
N GLN A 391 4.46 -3.64 -19.26
CA GLN A 391 4.64 -2.91 -18.01
C GLN A 391 5.98 -3.21 -17.30
N ALA A 392 6.56 -4.39 -17.52
CA ALA A 392 7.83 -4.79 -16.93
C ALA A 392 8.52 -5.90 -17.73
N ILE A 393 9.86 -5.84 -17.80
CA ILE A 393 10.73 -6.85 -18.38
C ILE A 393 11.69 -7.33 -17.29
N GLU A 394 11.66 -8.63 -17.02
CA GLU A 394 12.54 -9.31 -16.09
C GLU A 394 13.70 -9.98 -16.83
N TYR A 395 14.80 -10.23 -16.13
CA TYR A 395 15.98 -10.93 -16.66
C TYR A 395 16.29 -12.17 -15.83
N ALA A 396 16.71 -13.25 -16.50
CA ALA A 396 17.25 -14.44 -15.86
C ALA A 396 18.52 -14.92 -16.59
N LEU A 397 19.37 -15.64 -15.87
CA LEU A 397 20.52 -16.32 -16.44
C LEU A 397 20.16 -17.78 -16.69
N LYS A 398 20.54 -18.29 -17.86
CA LYS A 398 20.41 -19.72 -18.17
C LYS A 398 21.16 -20.56 -17.13
N GLY A 399 20.54 -21.62 -16.62
CA GLY A 399 21.10 -22.45 -15.54
C GLY A 399 20.76 -21.97 -14.12
N ALA A 400 20.26 -20.73 -13.95
CA ALA A 400 19.91 -20.22 -12.62
C ALA A 400 18.57 -20.77 -12.11
N ILE A 401 17.63 -21.08 -13.02
CA ILE A 401 16.31 -21.61 -12.69
C ILE A 401 16.02 -22.81 -13.62
N PRO A 402 16.18 -24.06 -13.14
CA PRO A 402 16.01 -25.25 -13.98
C PRO A 402 14.64 -25.36 -14.67
N ALA A 403 13.59 -24.80 -14.05
CA ALA A 403 12.25 -24.76 -14.64
C ALA A 403 12.17 -23.87 -15.89
N VAL A 404 12.90 -22.76 -15.92
CA VAL A 404 12.97 -21.85 -17.08
C VAL A 404 13.71 -22.54 -18.22
N ASP A 405 14.86 -23.15 -17.94
CA ASP A 405 15.66 -23.84 -18.95
C ASP A 405 14.88 -25.01 -19.58
N ASN A 406 14.14 -25.78 -18.77
CA ASN A 406 13.31 -26.87 -19.27
C ASN A 406 12.22 -26.37 -20.22
N VAL A 407 11.57 -25.25 -19.93
CA VAL A 407 10.50 -24.67 -20.77
C VAL A 407 11.09 -24.10 -22.06
N VAL A 408 12.23 -23.39 -21.99
CA VAL A 408 12.94 -22.91 -23.18
C VAL A 408 13.35 -24.07 -24.09
N ASN A 409 13.89 -25.15 -23.52
CA ASN A 409 14.31 -26.32 -24.30
C ASN A 409 13.13 -27.06 -24.95
N GLN A 410 11.97 -27.11 -24.29
CA GLN A 410 10.75 -27.73 -24.81
C GLN A 410 10.09 -26.93 -25.95
N HIS A 411 10.30 -25.61 -25.98
CA HIS A 411 9.70 -24.68 -26.94
C HIS A 411 10.76 -23.82 -27.64
N SER A 412 11.90 -24.42 -27.97
CA SER A 412 13.05 -23.72 -28.52
C SER A 412 12.75 -23.02 -29.84
N ASP A 413 11.85 -23.59 -30.65
CA ASP A 413 11.35 -23.02 -31.90
C ASP A 413 10.63 -21.67 -31.73
N LYS A 414 10.13 -21.36 -30.53
CA LYS A 414 9.33 -20.15 -30.24
C LYS A 414 9.96 -19.23 -29.21
N MET A 415 10.75 -19.76 -28.29
CA MET A 415 11.29 -19.04 -27.15
C MET A 415 12.77 -18.70 -27.30
N LEU A 416 13.55 -19.49 -28.04
CA LEU A 416 14.94 -19.18 -28.34
C LEU A 416 14.98 -18.16 -29.48
N ILE A 417 15.53 -16.99 -29.21
CA ILE A 417 15.57 -15.87 -30.16
C ILE A 417 16.89 -15.82 -30.88
N TYR A 418 17.97 -16.06 -30.15
CA TYR A 418 19.34 -16.02 -30.67
C TYR A 418 20.18 -17.11 -30.04
N THR A 419 21.08 -17.69 -30.84
CA THR A 419 22.18 -18.54 -30.40
C THR A 419 23.39 -18.23 -31.27
N ALA A 420 24.56 -18.07 -30.64
CA ALA A 420 25.84 -17.83 -31.31
C ALA A 420 26.40 -19.10 -31.98
#